data_AF-A0A2A7S3F2-F1
#
_entry.id   AF-A0A2A7S3F2-F1
#
_cell.length_a   1.000
_cell.length_b   1.000
_cell.length_c   1.000
_cell.angle_alpha   90.00
_cell.angle_beta   90.00
_cell.angle_gamma   90.00
#
_symmetry.space_group_name_H-M   'P 1'
#
loop_
_entity.id
_entity.type
_entity.pdbx_description
1 polymer ?
#
loop_
_entity_poly.entity_id
_entity_poly.type
_entity_poly.pdbx_seq_one_letter_code
_entity_poly.pdbx_strand_id
1 'polypeptide(L)'
;MELLEKVRVGLHDAGFEVVLFHSLPPFNPNDVPSIIVIDYMLSNDADYKKIAESTHWLSGVSAHCFKSTTATPPFVLLISSALNPSETETKALEFRKGSRTMSSYFRMVPKADLQFDGRVVGLAKEYHTISAKKLLEFYSVYKGLRKGYEEAAKEIAESIESLELEDLVTFHAAQLKDEGTLDDYLAWLYGQVLTSKLLKKVDFVKAGRGVGSSDEVLLGQLKPQQLIPELFYEASFLATLEQTAPECGLEKIQFANMYQSLCEPKIVLLAVSQTCDLIQCKITNDQVLCVEGALTELDVAAEASLLKLTIDQIAKEHQVYRVGQKYFSVDWGGFKDLRTVKIGHLDDRRMWTLIGRMNELYALNIQASAMQAVGRIGLPVVPHYVHYISKISISLIQQNQGRIATKEISSGDVVGIIRPHKANCDIFLPSHIREEMAQLIDVLIALPNALKGIPNAADVSALLRDVAARGFTGKGDMERKIDFKHGLNISRSGERSTKDRPKFAKIFASTAVPALENGDYLEIVFLPI
;
A
#
# COMPACT_ATOMS: atom_id res chain seq x y z
N MET A 1 -31.44 -20.64 29.57
CA MET A 1 -32.17 -19.46 30.07
C MET A 1 -31.29 -18.57 30.92
N GLU A 2 -30.57 -19.09 31.92
CA GLU A 2 -29.72 -18.28 32.81
C GLU A 2 -28.64 -17.45 32.07
N LEU A 3 -28.07 -17.99 31.00
CA LEU A 3 -27.00 -17.33 30.22
C LEU A 3 -27.49 -16.12 29.41
N LEU A 4 -28.59 -16.25 28.67
CA LEU A 4 -29.18 -15.15 27.89
C LEU A 4 -29.63 -14.01 28.81
N GLU A 5 -30.11 -14.34 30.00
CA GLU A 5 -30.50 -13.33 30.98
C GLU A 5 -29.30 -12.55 31.51
N LYS A 6 -28.17 -13.22 31.78
CA LYS A 6 -26.90 -12.55 32.13
C LYS A 6 -26.41 -11.63 31.00
N VAL A 7 -26.49 -12.07 29.74
CA VAL A 7 -26.15 -11.24 28.58
C VAL A 7 -27.10 -10.03 28.48
N ARG A 8 -28.41 -10.23 28.67
CA ARG A 8 -29.42 -9.17 28.64
C ARG A 8 -29.13 -8.10 29.69
N VAL A 9 -28.89 -8.50 30.94
CA VAL A 9 -28.55 -7.58 32.03
C VAL A 9 -27.24 -6.86 31.73
N GLY A 10 -26.20 -7.58 31.31
CA GLY A 10 -24.90 -6.97 31.01
C GLY A 10 -24.93 -5.97 29.84
N LEU A 11 -25.74 -6.21 28.81
CA LEU A 11 -25.96 -5.25 27.72
C LEU A 11 -26.79 -4.05 28.16
N HIS A 12 -27.81 -4.26 29.00
CA HIS A 12 -28.58 -3.17 29.58
C HIS A 12 -27.71 -2.26 30.46
N ASP A 13 -26.88 -2.84 31.32
CA ASP A 13 -25.91 -2.10 32.16
C ASP A 13 -24.84 -1.39 31.32
N ALA A 14 -24.61 -1.86 30.09
CA ALA A 14 -23.75 -1.22 29.11
C ALA A 14 -24.42 -0.06 28.35
N GLY A 15 -25.71 0.20 28.60
CA GLY A 15 -26.48 1.30 27.99
C GLY A 15 -27.22 0.92 26.71
N PHE A 16 -27.37 -0.37 26.39
CA PHE A 16 -28.17 -0.81 25.25
C PHE A 16 -29.64 -1.03 25.66
N GLU A 17 -30.58 -0.67 24.79
CA GLU A 17 -31.96 -1.12 24.89
C GLU A 17 -32.05 -2.57 24.38
N VAL A 18 -32.56 -3.48 25.20
CA VAL A 18 -32.53 -4.93 24.92
C VAL A 18 -33.94 -5.52 24.91
N VAL A 19 -34.32 -6.11 23.79
CA VAL A 19 -35.55 -6.89 23.63
C VAL A 19 -35.20 -8.38 23.50
N LEU A 20 -35.82 -9.23 24.31
CA LEU A 20 -35.59 -10.68 24.30
C LEU A 20 -36.71 -11.39 23.56
N PHE A 21 -36.34 -12.30 22.65
CA PHE A 21 -37.28 -13.19 21.96
C PHE A 21 -36.94 -14.66 22.21
N HIS A 22 -37.95 -15.50 22.38
CA HIS A 22 -37.78 -16.96 22.54
C HIS A 22 -37.70 -17.70 21.20
N SER A 23 -38.05 -17.03 20.10
CA SER A 23 -37.92 -17.49 18.72
C SER A 23 -37.53 -16.30 17.83
N LEU A 24 -37.12 -16.56 16.59
CA LEU A 24 -36.82 -15.47 15.65
C LEU A 24 -38.08 -14.63 15.43
N PRO A 25 -38.05 -13.32 15.70
CA PRO A 25 -39.19 -12.45 15.42
C PRO A 25 -39.38 -12.27 13.91
N PRO A 26 -40.58 -11.89 13.45
CA PRO A 26 -40.74 -11.43 12.08
C PRO A 26 -39.80 -10.24 11.81
N PHE A 27 -39.18 -10.22 10.64
CA PHE A 27 -38.28 -9.12 10.27
C PHE A 27 -39.07 -7.81 10.11
N ASN A 28 -38.69 -6.79 10.90
CA ASN A 28 -39.24 -5.44 10.80
C ASN A 28 -38.22 -4.51 10.11
N PRO A 29 -38.46 -4.05 8.86
CA PRO A 29 -37.53 -3.18 8.14
C PRO A 29 -37.41 -1.77 8.72
N ASN A 30 -38.38 -1.33 9.54
CA ASN A 30 -38.35 0.01 10.13
C ASN A 30 -37.55 0.06 11.43
N ASP A 31 -37.19 -1.10 11.98
CA ASP A 31 -36.54 -1.24 13.28
C ASP A 31 -35.44 -2.30 13.18
N VAL A 32 -34.36 -1.95 12.48
CA VAL A 32 -33.17 -2.81 12.37
C VAL A 32 -32.29 -2.56 13.59
N PRO A 33 -32.08 -3.58 14.45
CA PRO A 33 -31.28 -3.41 15.66
C PRO A 33 -29.81 -3.16 15.32
N SER A 34 -29.08 -2.49 16.21
CA SER A 34 -27.63 -2.28 16.06
C SER A 34 -26.81 -3.54 16.38
N ILE A 35 -27.32 -4.39 17.27
CA ILE A 35 -26.70 -5.63 17.74
C ILE A 35 -27.74 -6.75 17.75
N ILE A 36 -27.37 -7.92 17.24
CA ILE A 36 -28.21 -9.12 17.26
C ILE A 36 -27.43 -10.23 17.97
N VAL A 37 -27.99 -10.78 19.03
CA VAL A 37 -27.41 -11.93 19.73
C VAL A 37 -28.29 -13.16 19.48
N ILE A 38 -27.72 -14.21 18.91
CA ILE A 38 -28.41 -15.48 18.66
C ILE A 38 -27.73 -16.55 19.50
N ASP A 39 -28.50 -17.18 20.39
CA ASP A 39 -28.04 -18.29 21.21
C ASP A 39 -28.48 -19.64 20.62
N TYR A 40 -27.52 -20.40 20.12
CA TYR A 40 -27.71 -21.78 19.70
C TYR A 40 -27.41 -22.75 20.86
N MET A 41 -28.40 -23.55 21.23
CA MET A 41 -28.17 -24.82 21.91
C MET A 41 -28.03 -25.89 20.82
N LEU A 42 -26.80 -26.16 20.38
CA LEU A 42 -26.54 -27.22 19.42
C LEU A 42 -26.25 -28.51 20.18
N SER A 43 -27.12 -29.49 20.05
CA SER A 43 -27.05 -30.79 20.71
C SER A 43 -27.39 -31.96 19.77
N ASN A 44 -28.23 -31.77 18.74
CA ASN A 44 -28.69 -32.81 17.80
C ASN A 44 -28.91 -32.27 16.36
N ASP A 45 -29.18 -33.15 15.39
CA ASP A 45 -29.42 -32.80 13.97
C ASP A 45 -30.57 -31.81 13.72
N ALA A 46 -31.57 -31.78 14.61
CA ALA A 46 -32.66 -30.80 14.58
C ALA A 46 -32.15 -29.34 14.74
N ASP A 47 -30.95 -29.15 15.29
CA ASP A 47 -30.37 -27.84 15.52
C ASP A 47 -29.72 -27.24 14.25
N TYR A 48 -29.37 -28.07 13.24
CA TYR A 48 -28.93 -27.57 11.93
C TYR A 48 -30.05 -26.85 11.17
N LYS A 49 -31.31 -27.26 11.35
CA LYS A 49 -32.46 -26.55 10.77
C LYS A 49 -32.61 -25.15 11.37
N LYS A 50 -32.40 -24.99 12.68
CA LYS A 50 -32.47 -23.67 13.36
C LYS A 50 -31.34 -22.73 12.93
N ILE A 51 -30.14 -23.27 12.67
CA ILE A 51 -29.05 -22.51 12.06
C ILE A 51 -29.44 -22.04 10.65
N ALA A 52 -30.06 -22.91 9.85
CA ALA A 52 -30.51 -22.54 8.51
C ALA A 52 -31.60 -21.46 8.54
N GLU A 53 -32.57 -21.56 9.44
CA GLU A 53 -33.65 -20.56 9.64
C GLU A 53 -33.11 -19.19 10.04
N SER A 54 -32.23 -19.13 11.02
CA SER A 54 -31.57 -17.89 11.47
C SER A 54 -30.65 -17.30 10.40
N THR A 55 -29.93 -18.14 9.66
CA THR A 55 -29.11 -17.73 8.51
C THR A 55 -29.98 -17.13 7.40
N HIS A 56 -31.13 -17.75 7.10
CA HIS A 56 -32.08 -17.22 6.13
C HIS A 56 -32.69 -15.89 6.58
N TRP A 57 -33.11 -15.80 7.85
CA TRP A 57 -33.65 -14.58 8.43
C TRP A 57 -32.64 -13.41 8.36
N LEU A 58 -31.37 -13.65 8.73
CA LEU A 58 -30.30 -12.66 8.63
C LEU A 58 -29.97 -12.29 7.19
N SER A 59 -30.12 -13.21 6.23
CA SER A 59 -30.00 -12.88 4.80
C SER A 59 -31.02 -11.83 4.37
N GLY A 60 -32.25 -11.90 4.91
CA GLY A 60 -33.28 -10.88 4.74
C GLY A 60 -32.87 -9.51 5.32
N VAL A 61 -32.33 -9.50 6.54
CA VAL A 61 -31.81 -8.28 7.19
C VAL A 61 -30.68 -7.65 6.37
N SER A 62 -29.69 -8.46 5.96
CA SER A 62 -28.56 -8.02 5.14
C SER A 62 -29.02 -7.48 3.78
N ALA A 63 -29.99 -8.13 3.13
CA ALA A 63 -30.55 -7.66 1.88
C ALA A 63 -31.30 -6.32 2.04
N HIS A 64 -32.01 -6.12 3.14
CA HIS A 64 -32.64 -4.84 3.45
C HIS A 64 -31.61 -3.73 3.68
N CYS A 65 -30.57 -3.98 4.49
CA CYS A 65 -29.50 -3.00 4.73
C CYS A 65 -28.77 -2.63 3.43
N PHE A 66 -28.58 -3.60 2.54
CA PHE A 66 -27.99 -3.34 1.22
C PHE A 66 -28.87 -2.44 0.35
N LYS A 67 -30.20 -2.58 0.38
CA LYS A 67 -31.12 -1.77 -0.44
C LYS A 67 -31.47 -0.41 0.16
N SER A 68 -31.60 -0.32 1.48
CA SER A 68 -32.04 0.89 2.20
C SER A 68 -30.95 1.96 2.26
N THR A 69 -31.27 3.24 2.07
CA THR A 69 -30.28 4.32 2.20
C THR A 69 -29.94 4.67 3.64
N THR A 70 -30.78 4.27 4.61
CA THR A 70 -30.67 4.66 6.02
C THR A 70 -30.33 3.50 6.95
N ALA A 71 -30.65 2.26 6.57
CA ALA A 71 -30.41 1.11 7.43
C ALA A 71 -28.93 0.70 7.44
N THR A 72 -28.42 0.43 8.63
CA THR A 72 -27.04 -0.01 8.86
C THR A 72 -26.99 -1.51 9.18
N PRO A 73 -25.96 -2.25 8.72
CA PRO A 73 -25.83 -3.66 9.08
C PRO A 73 -25.65 -3.84 10.60
N PRO A 74 -26.38 -4.78 11.22
CA PRO A 74 -26.22 -5.10 12.64
C PRO A 74 -24.89 -5.82 12.91
N PHE A 75 -24.37 -5.68 14.13
CA PHE A 75 -23.33 -6.57 14.63
C PHE A 75 -23.95 -7.85 15.21
N VAL A 76 -23.60 -9.01 14.65
CA VAL A 76 -24.21 -10.30 14.98
C VAL A 76 -23.29 -11.14 15.87
N LEU A 77 -23.75 -11.48 17.07
CA LEU A 77 -23.06 -12.38 17.99
C LEU A 77 -23.77 -13.73 18.00
N LEU A 78 -23.09 -14.76 17.53
CA LEU A 78 -23.60 -16.12 17.45
C LEU A 78 -23.00 -16.95 18.57
N ILE A 79 -23.79 -17.26 19.57
CA ILE A 79 -23.37 -18.04 20.74
C ILE A 79 -23.68 -19.51 20.49
N SER A 80 -22.74 -20.43 20.68
CA SER A 80 -23.01 -21.86 20.49
C SER A 80 -22.23 -22.78 21.43
N SER A 81 -22.88 -23.86 21.88
CA SER A 81 -22.30 -24.94 22.70
C SER A 81 -21.41 -25.90 21.93
N ALA A 82 -21.62 -26.07 20.62
CA ALA A 82 -20.93 -27.09 19.82
C ALA A 82 -19.74 -26.54 19.02
N LEU A 83 -19.27 -25.33 19.32
CA LEU A 83 -18.11 -24.75 18.66
C LEU A 83 -16.82 -25.28 19.31
N ASN A 84 -16.20 -26.26 18.67
CA ASN A 84 -14.79 -26.54 18.91
C ASN A 84 -13.95 -25.44 18.21
N PRO A 85 -12.85 -24.96 18.82
CA PRO A 85 -12.00 -23.92 18.21
C PRO A 85 -11.52 -24.26 16.80
N SER A 86 -11.28 -25.55 16.52
CA SER A 86 -10.86 -26.06 15.21
C SER A 86 -11.93 -25.99 14.12
N GLU A 87 -13.21 -25.94 14.48
CA GLU A 87 -14.34 -25.91 13.53
C GLU A 87 -14.97 -24.53 13.38
N THR A 88 -14.59 -23.61 14.27
CA THR A 88 -15.19 -22.27 14.36
C THR A 88 -14.96 -21.45 13.09
N GLU A 89 -13.79 -21.56 12.46
CA GLU A 89 -13.48 -20.84 11.21
C GLU A 89 -14.31 -21.37 10.03
N THR A 90 -14.44 -22.70 9.89
CA THR A 90 -15.27 -23.34 8.87
C THR A 90 -16.73 -22.95 9.01
N LYS A 91 -17.26 -22.98 10.25
CA LYS A 91 -18.64 -22.59 10.53
C LYS A 91 -18.88 -21.10 10.31
N ALA A 92 -17.93 -20.25 10.67
CA ALA A 92 -17.99 -18.82 10.37
C ALA A 92 -18.03 -18.54 8.86
N LEU A 93 -17.30 -19.33 8.06
CA LEU A 93 -17.32 -19.24 6.61
C LEU A 93 -18.67 -19.67 6.02
N GLU A 94 -19.23 -20.81 6.47
CA GLU A 94 -20.56 -21.29 6.08
C GLU A 94 -21.63 -20.23 6.40
N PHE A 95 -21.61 -19.69 7.61
CA PHE A 95 -22.54 -18.66 8.05
C PHE A 95 -22.41 -17.37 7.22
N ARG A 96 -21.20 -16.87 6.95
CA ARG A 96 -20.98 -15.70 6.08
C ARG A 96 -21.62 -15.91 4.70
N LYS A 97 -21.40 -17.09 4.10
CA LYS A 97 -21.96 -17.42 2.77
C LYS A 97 -23.48 -17.47 2.78
N GLY A 98 -24.09 -18.09 3.79
CA GLY A 98 -25.54 -18.22 3.89
C GLY A 98 -26.27 -16.93 4.26
N SER A 99 -25.76 -16.19 5.25
CA SER A 99 -26.39 -14.96 5.78
C SER A 99 -26.07 -13.72 4.95
N ARG A 100 -25.04 -13.80 4.09
CA ARG A 100 -24.48 -12.66 3.34
C ARG A 100 -23.98 -11.52 4.23
N THR A 101 -23.81 -11.77 5.53
CA THR A 101 -23.23 -10.82 6.49
C THR A 101 -21.70 -10.85 6.35
N MET A 102 -21.07 -9.68 6.25
CA MET A 102 -19.61 -9.61 6.19
C MET A 102 -18.98 -10.02 7.53
N SER A 103 -17.80 -10.63 7.50
CA SER A 103 -17.12 -11.13 8.72
C SER A 103 -16.78 -10.05 9.74
N SER A 104 -16.66 -8.80 9.33
CA SER A 104 -16.46 -7.68 10.26
C SER A 104 -17.71 -7.37 11.09
N TYR A 105 -18.89 -7.75 10.62
CA TYR A 105 -20.18 -7.53 11.28
C TYR A 105 -20.69 -8.75 12.06
N PHE A 106 -19.89 -9.80 12.24
CA PHE A 106 -20.28 -10.90 13.12
C PHE A 106 -19.13 -11.53 13.89
N ARG A 107 -19.46 -12.20 15.01
CA ARG A 107 -18.56 -13.08 15.77
C ARG A 107 -19.31 -14.32 16.22
N MET A 108 -18.69 -15.48 16.04
CA MET A 108 -19.06 -16.71 16.71
C MET A 108 -18.33 -16.78 18.05
N VAL A 109 -19.10 -17.00 19.12
CA VAL A 109 -18.63 -17.06 20.49
C VAL A 109 -18.97 -18.43 21.07
N PRO A 110 -17.98 -19.27 21.38
CA PRO A 110 -18.21 -20.52 22.11
C PRO A 110 -18.86 -20.25 23.47
N LYS A 111 -19.84 -21.05 23.88
CA LYS A 111 -20.46 -20.91 25.21
C LYS A 111 -19.48 -21.10 26.36
N ALA A 112 -18.44 -21.90 26.17
CA ALA A 112 -17.35 -22.05 27.14
C ALA A 112 -16.69 -20.70 27.47
N ASP A 113 -16.56 -19.82 26.47
CA ASP A 113 -15.95 -18.50 26.61
C ASP A 113 -16.85 -17.50 27.34
N LEU A 114 -18.12 -17.84 27.57
CA LEU A 114 -19.07 -17.04 28.32
C LEU A 114 -19.05 -17.33 29.82
N GLN A 115 -18.25 -18.30 30.27
CA GLN A 115 -17.97 -18.52 31.69
C GLN A 115 -17.12 -17.39 32.28
N PHE A 116 -16.42 -16.63 31.43
CA PHE A 116 -15.74 -15.40 31.80
C PHE A 116 -16.73 -14.23 31.62
N ASP A 117 -17.26 -13.72 32.73
CA ASP A 117 -18.28 -12.69 32.74
C ASP A 117 -17.88 -11.49 31.86
N GLY A 118 -18.75 -11.14 30.92
CA GLY A 118 -18.65 -9.89 30.16
C GLY A 118 -18.03 -9.96 28.76
N ARG A 119 -17.63 -11.12 28.22
CA ARG A 119 -17.03 -11.17 26.87
C ARG A 119 -17.96 -10.68 25.75
N VAL A 120 -19.23 -11.11 25.74
CA VAL A 120 -20.25 -10.65 24.78
C VAL A 120 -20.50 -9.15 24.91
N VAL A 121 -20.59 -8.66 26.15
CA VAL A 121 -20.77 -7.24 26.45
C VAL A 121 -19.54 -6.43 26.01
N GLY A 122 -18.34 -6.95 26.24
CA GLY A 122 -17.07 -6.37 25.82
C GLY A 122 -16.98 -6.23 24.30
N LEU A 123 -17.27 -7.31 23.56
CA LEU A 123 -17.32 -7.29 22.10
C LEU A 123 -18.37 -6.31 21.56
N ALA A 124 -19.56 -6.28 22.17
CA ALA A 124 -20.62 -5.34 21.82
C ALA A 124 -20.18 -3.87 22.03
N LYS A 125 -19.56 -3.58 23.18
CA LYS A 125 -19.01 -2.26 23.49
C LYS A 125 -17.90 -1.87 22.52
N GLU A 126 -16.89 -2.73 22.36
CA GLU A 126 -15.75 -2.51 21.47
C GLU A 126 -16.21 -2.24 20.03
N TYR A 127 -17.14 -3.05 19.52
CA TYR A 127 -17.73 -2.80 18.21
C TYR A 127 -18.38 -1.43 18.16
N HIS A 128 -19.28 -1.11 19.11
CA HIS A 128 -20.05 0.12 19.08
C HIS A 128 -19.18 1.39 19.24
N THR A 129 -18.15 1.35 20.09
CA THR A 129 -17.32 2.51 20.40
C THR A 129 -16.17 2.72 19.42
N ILE A 130 -15.58 1.64 18.90
CA ILE A 130 -14.35 1.72 18.09
C ILE A 130 -14.64 1.44 16.62
N SER A 131 -15.36 0.35 16.33
CA SER A 131 -15.41 -0.21 14.97
C SER A 131 -16.62 0.23 14.14
N ALA A 132 -17.77 0.49 14.77
CA ALA A 132 -19.06 0.65 14.08
C ALA A 132 -19.04 1.78 13.03
N LYS A 133 -18.55 2.97 13.41
CA LYS A 133 -18.47 4.11 12.50
C LYS A 133 -17.56 3.82 11.30
N LYS A 134 -16.35 3.29 11.56
CA LYS A 134 -15.37 3.00 10.51
C LYS A 134 -15.87 1.89 9.57
N LEU A 135 -16.43 0.82 10.12
CA LEU A 135 -17.02 -0.26 9.32
C LEU A 135 -18.18 0.24 8.47
N LEU A 136 -18.96 1.22 8.94
CA LEU A 136 -20.02 1.84 8.17
C LEU A 136 -19.49 2.67 6.99
N GLU A 137 -18.38 3.39 7.18
CA GLU A 137 -17.69 4.12 6.11
C GLU A 137 -17.24 3.15 4.99
N PHE A 138 -16.53 2.06 5.35
CA PHE A 138 -16.12 1.04 4.37
C PHE A 138 -17.30 0.29 3.75
N TYR A 139 -18.35 0.00 4.52
CA TYR A 139 -19.56 -0.63 4.01
C TYR A 139 -20.28 0.25 2.98
N SER A 140 -20.27 1.57 3.19
CA SER A 140 -20.83 2.53 2.25
C SER A 140 -20.07 2.52 0.91
N VAL A 141 -18.75 2.39 0.95
CA VAL A 141 -17.92 2.20 -0.26
C VAL A 141 -18.27 0.90 -0.96
N TYR A 142 -18.30 -0.23 -0.22
CA TYR A 142 -18.66 -1.53 -0.78
C TYR A 142 -20.03 -1.49 -1.48
N LYS A 143 -21.02 -0.89 -0.81
CA LYS A 143 -22.38 -0.78 -1.32
C LYS A 143 -22.44 0.09 -2.58
N GLY A 144 -21.78 1.25 -2.55
CA GLY A 144 -21.67 2.14 -3.69
C GLY A 144 -21.00 1.47 -4.88
N LEU A 145 -19.89 0.76 -4.65
CA LEU A 145 -19.15 0.01 -5.67
C LEU A 145 -20.04 -1.07 -6.30
N ARG A 146 -20.65 -1.94 -5.48
CA ARG A 146 -21.45 -3.05 -5.98
C ARG A 146 -22.67 -2.58 -6.77
N LYS A 147 -23.45 -1.64 -6.21
CA LYS A 147 -24.63 -1.09 -6.90
C LYS A 147 -24.23 -0.35 -8.17
N GLY A 148 -23.18 0.48 -8.09
CA GLY A 148 -22.67 1.21 -9.24
C GLY A 148 -22.20 0.29 -10.36
N TYR A 149 -21.55 -0.82 -10.01
CA TYR A 149 -21.11 -1.84 -10.97
C TYR A 149 -22.29 -2.57 -11.61
N GLU A 150 -23.25 -3.04 -10.81
CA GLU A 150 -24.44 -3.73 -11.32
C GLU A 150 -25.23 -2.84 -12.31
N GLU A 151 -25.39 -1.55 -12.00
CA GLU A 151 -26.03 -0.58 -12.89
C GLU A 151 -25.19 -0.30 -14.16
N ALA A 152 -23.89 -0.03 -14.01
CA ALA A 152 -23.02 0.28 -15.14
C ALA A 152 -22.87 -0.91 -16.10
N ALA A 153 -22.76 -2.12 -15.56
CA ALA A 153 -22.70 -3.35 -16.34
C ALA A 153 -24.00 -3.58 -17.14
N LYS A 154 -25.15 -3.32 -16.52
CA LYS A 154 -26.44 -3.40 -17.21
C LYS A 154 -26.54 -2.40 -18.37
N GLU A 155 -26.16 -1.14 -18.14
CA GLU A 155 -26.16 -0.12 -19.20
C GLU A 155 -25.20 -0.47 -20.35
N ILE A 156 -24.05 -1.09 -20.05
CA ILE A 156 -23.11 -1.57 -21.08
C ILE A 156 -23.70 -2.75 -21.85
N ALA A 157 -24.34 -3.71 -21.18
CA ALA A 157 -25.01 -4.83 -21.84
C ALA A 157 -26.09 -4.33 -22.81
N GLU A 158 -26.94 -3.40 -22.37
CA GLU A 158 -27.95 -2.75 -23.23
C GLU A 158 -27.30 -2.03 -24.43
N SER A 159 -26.13 -1.42 -24.25
CA SER A 159 -25.38 -0.76 -25.35
C SER A 159 -24.83 -1.78 -26.35
N ILE A 160 -24.31 -2.92 -25.87
CA ILE A 160 -23.79 -4.00 -26.72
C ILE A 160 -24.93 -4.63 -27.52
N GLU A 161 -26.10 -4.86 -26.90
CA GLU A 161 -27.29 -5.39 -27.58
C GLU A 161 -27.80 -4.46 -28.70
N SER A 162 -27.48 -3.17 -28.62
CA SER A 162 -27.86 -2.18 -29.65
C SER A 162 -26.81 -1.98 -30.75
N LEU A 163 -25.64 -2.62 -30.67
CA LEU A 163 -24.62 -2.51 -31.71
C LEU A 163 -25.06 -3.25 -32.98
N GLU A 164 -24.97 -2.56 -34.11
CA GLU A 164 -25.17 -3.18 -35.42
C GLU A 164 -23.86 -3.81 -35.93
N LEU A 165 -23.96 -4.79 -36.82
CA LEU A 165 -22.76 -5.42 -37.40
C LEU A 165 -21.94 -4.43 -38.24
N GLU A 166 -22.61 -3.47 -38.86
CA GLU A 166 -22.01 -2.38 -39.63
C GLU A 166 -21.13 -1.49 -38.74
N ASP A 167 -21.48 -1.30 -37.47
CA ASP A 167 -20.64 -0.56 -36.52
C ASP A 167 -19.33 -1.32 -36.29
N LEU A 168 -19.40 -2.63 -36.04
CA LEU A 168 -18.22 -3.48 -35.84
C LEU A 168 -17.32 -3.54 -37.07
N VAL A 169 -17.91 -3.63 -38.26
CA VAL A 169 -17.16 -3.60 -39.54
C VAL A 169 -16.51 -2.24 -39.75
N THR A 170 -17.23 -1.15 -39.47
CA THR A 170 -16.70 0.21 -39.57
C THR A 170 -15.55 0.41 -38.59
N PHE A 171 -15.69 -0.06 -37.34
CA PHE A 171 -14.60 -0.03 -36.37
C PHE A 171 -13.38 -0.84 -36.81
N HIS A 172 -13.58 -2.06 -37.32
CA HIS A 172 -12.47 -2.87 -37.83
C HIS A 172 -11.79 -2.25 -39.05
N ALA A 173 -12.54 -1.56 -39.91
CA ALA A 173 -11.98 -0.86 -41.07
C ALA A 173 -11.31 0.47 -40.70
N ALA A 174 -11.78 1.14 -39.64
CA ALA A 174 -11.26 2.42 -39.15
C ALA A 174 -10.04 2.24 -38.25
N GLN A 175 -9.95 1.13 -37.50
CA GLN A 175 -8.66 0.63 -37.01
C GLN A 175 -7.80 0.46 -38.25
N LEU A 176 -6.73 1.26 -38.35
CA LEU A 176 -5.64 0.95 -39.26
C LEU A 176 -5.36 -0.54 -39.03
N LYS A 177 -5.46 -1.36 -40.08
CA LYS A 177 -5.48 -2.85 -40.06
C LYS A 177 -4.40 -3.54 -39.21
N ASP A 178 -3.49 -2.76 -38.64
CA ASP A 178 -2.22 -3.13 -38.03
C ASP A 178 -2.08 -2.69 -36.55
N GLU A 179 -3.12 -2.11 -35.91
CA GLU A 179 -3.02 -1.56 -34.54
C GLU A 179 -3.37 -2.54 -33.40
N GLY A 180 -4.03 -3.66 -33.71
CA GLY A 180 -4.44 -4.67 -32.73
C GLY A 180 -5.63 -5.48 -33.23
N THR A 181 -6.10 -6.43 -32.41
CA THR A 181 -7.30 -7.21 -32.72
C THR A 181 -8.56 -6.48 -32.26
N LEU A 182 -9.69 -6.74 -32.91
CA LEU A 182 -10.97 -6.09 -32.61
C LEU A 182 -11.42 -6.38 -31.16
N ASP A 183 -11.18 -7.60 -30.68
CA ASP A 183 -11.49 -8.02 -29.32
C ASP A 183 -10.68 -7.27 -28.25
N ASP A 184 -9.37 -7.11 -28.44
CA ASP A 184 -8.52 -6.32 -27.53
C ASP A 184 -9.05 -4.89 -27.38
N TYR A 185 -9.41 -4.27 -28.51
CA TYR A 185 -9.91 -2.89 -28.52
C TYR A 185 -11.28 -2.75 -27.87
N LEU A 186 -12.23 -3.65 -28.20
CA LEU A 186 -13.57 -3.63 -27.60
C LEU A 186 -13.47 -3.87 -26.08
N ALA A 187 -12.63 -4.82 -25.64
CA ALA A 187 -12.40 -5.08 -24.22
C ALA A 187 -11.84 -3.84 -23.50
N TRP A 188 -10.83 -3.18 -24.08
CA TRP A 188 -10.29 -1.94 -23.55
C TRP A 188 -11.34 -0.82 -23.49
N LEU A 189 -12.03 -0.55 -24.60
CA LEU A 189 -13.02 0.52 -24.71
C LEU A 189 -14.15 0.34 -23.69
N TYR A 190 -14.74 -0.85 -23.62
CA TYR A 190 -15.80 -1.14 -22.66
C TYR A 190 -15.30 -1.14 -21.20
N GLY A 191 -14.04 -1.52 -20.95
CA GLY A 191 -13.40 -1.34 -19.65
C GLY A 191 -13.29 0.13 -19.24
N GLN A 192 -12.93 1.02 -20.16
CA GLN A 192 -12.90 2.47 -19.92
C GLN A 192 -14.31 3.04 -19.71
N VAL A 193 -15.29 2.60 -20.50
CA VAL A 193 -16.69 3.01 -20.35
C VAL A 193 -17.22 2.59 -18.99
N LEU A 194 -16.96 1.35 -18.54
CA LEU A 194 -17.33 0.86 -17.22
C LEU A 194 -16.74 1.72 -16.11
N THR A 195 -15.44 2.00 -16.20
CA THR A 195 -14.72 2.85 -15.22
C THR A 195 -15.31 4.27 -15.18
N SER A 196 -15.57 4.87 -16.35
CA SER A 196 -16.20 6.18 -16.47
C SER A 196 -17.61 6.21 -15.86
N LYS A 197 -18.45 5.21 -16.14
CA LYS A 197 -19.79 5.09 -15.58
C LYS A 197 -19.75 4.94 -14.05
N LEU A 198 -18.84 4.12 -13.52
CA LEU A 198 -18.61 3.97 -12.08
C LEU A 198 -18.20 5.29 -11.41
N LEU A 199 -17.22 5.99 -11.96
CA LEU A 199 -16.72 7.26 -11.40
C LEU A 199 -17.72 8.42 -11.52
N LYS A 200 -18.73 8.30 -12.38
CA LYS A 200 -19.85 9.26 -12.44
C LYS A 200 -20.90 9.04 -11.35
N LYS A 201 -20.90 7.89 -10.65
CA LYS A 201 -21.86 7.63 -9.57
C LYS A 201 -21.44 8.40 -8.31
N VAL A 202 -22.17 9.49 -8.03
CA VAL A 202 -21.88 10.42 -6.92
C VAL A 202 -21.78 9.71 -5.57
N ASP A 203 -22.68 8.78 -5.26
CA ASP A 203 -22.70 8.08 -3.98
C ASP A 203 -21.44 7.25 -3.74
N PHE A 204 -20.94 6.56 -4.78
CA PHE A 204 -19.71 5.78 -4.70
C PHE A 204 -18.49 6.69 -4.47
N VAL A 205 -18.36 7.76 -5.26
CA VAL A 205 -17.24 8.72 -5.14
C VAL A 205 -17.27 9.42 -3.78
N LYS A 206 -18.45 9.83 -3.31
CA LYS A 206 -18.62 10.47 -2.01
C LYS A 206 -18.26 9.51 -0.87
N ALA A 207 -18.72 8.26 -0.94
CA ALA A 207 -18.36 7.24 0.05
C ALA A 207 -16.84 7.01 0.09
N GLY A 208 -16.19 6.89 -1.08
CA GLY A 208 -14.74 6.71 -1.18
C GLY A 208 -13.95 7.86 -0.56
N ARG A 209 -14.34 9.11 -0.82
CA ARG A 209 -13.73 10.31 -0.22
C ARG A 209 -13.99 10.45 1.29
N GLY A 210 -15.06 9.82 1.78
CA GLY A 210 -15.42 9.84 3.19
C GLY A 210 -14.59 8.90 4.06
N VAL A 211 -13.83 7.98 3.45
CA VAL A 211 -12.92 7.08 4.18
C VAL A 211 -11.67 7.86 4.60
N GLY A 212 -11.46 8.01 5.91
CA GLY A 212 -10.25 8.62 6.46
C GLY A 212 -9.03 7.71 6.40
N SER A 213 -7.84 8.27 6.65
CA SER A 213 -6.64 7.48 6.92
C SER A 213 -6.81 6.71 8.24
N SER A 214 -6.61 5.40 8.23
CA SER A 214 -6.70 4.57 9.44
C SER A 214 -5.50 3.65 9.54
N ASP A 215 -4.80 3.71 10.66
CA ASP A 215 -3.74 2.76 11.03
C ASP A 215 -4.31 1.50 11.71
N GLU A 216 -5.60 1.50 12.04
CA GLU A 216 -6.26 0.38 12.70
C GLU A 216 -6.71 -0.69 11.71
N VAL A 217 -6.27 -1.92 11.96
CA VAL A 217 -6.73 -3.10 11.21
C VAL A 217 -8.10 -3.53 11.76
N LEU A 218 -9.16 -3.26 10.99
CA LEU A 218 -10.52 -3.72 11.30
C LEU A 218 -10.64 -5.23 11.02
N LEU A 219 -10.05 -6.06 11.87
CA LEU A 219 -10.10 -7.50 11.70
C LEU A 219 -11.51 -8.03 12.00
N GLY A 220 -12.09 -8.74 11.03
CA GLY A 220 -13.23 -9.62 11.26
C GLY A 220 -12.81 -10.92 11.95
N GLN A 221 -13.76 -11.82 12.24
CA GLN A 221 -13.41 -13.16 12.74
C GLN A 221 -12.69 -14.00 11.68
N LEU A 222 -13.08 -13.83 10.41
CA LEU A 222 -12.42 -14.48 9.29
C LEU A 222 -11.22 -13.64 8.85
N LYS A 223 -10.13 -14.33 8.51
CA LYS A 223 -8.95 -13.70 7.91
C LYS A 223 -9.33 -12.95 6.63
N PRO A 224 -8.66 -11.83 6.31
CA PRO A 224 -8.79 -11.18 5.01
C PRO A 224 -8.56 -12.21 3.89
N GLN A 225 -9.41 -12.18 2.86
CA GLN A 225 -9.25 -13.07 1.71
C GLN A 225 -8.19 -12.49 0.76
N GLN A 226 -7.48 -13.36 0.04
CA GLN A 226 -6.45 -12.97 -0.94
C GLN A 226 -7.01 -12.32 -2.23
N LEU A 227 -8.25 -11.83 -2.20
CA LEU A 227 -8.96 -11.26 -3.34
C LEU A 227 -8.28 -9.99 -3.89
N ILE A 228 -7.68 -9.16 -3.03
CA ILE A 228 -7.03 -7.93 -3.49
C ILE A 228 -5.79 -8.26 -4.35
N PRO A 229 -4.84 -9.09 -3.88
CA PRO A 229 -3.76 -9.58 -4.74
C PRO A 229 -4.24 -10.23 -6.04
N GLU A 230 -5.31 -11.03 -6.00
CA GLU A 230 -5.91 -11.64 -7.20
C GLU A 230 -6.39 -10.58 -8.20
N LEU A 231 -7.13 -9.56 -7.75
CA LEU A 231 -7.57 -8.46 -8.60
C LEU A 231 -6.41 -7.66 -9.20
N PHE A 232 -5.34 -7.42 -8.43
CA PHE A 232 -4.16 -6.73 -8.95
C PHE A 232 -3.42 -7.56 -10.00
N TYR A 233 -3.34 -8.87 -9.81
CA TYR A 233 -2.81 -9.79 -10.81
C TYR A 233 -3.66 -9.80 -12.10
N GLU A 234 -4.97 -9.97 -11.98
CA GLU A 234 -5.87 -9.98 -13.15
C GLU A 234 -5.84 -8.65 -13.90
N ALA A 235 -5.67 -7.53 -13.19
CA ALA A 235 -5.53 -6.22 -13.81
C ALA A 235 -4.18 -6.01 -14.49
N SER A 236 -3.08 -6.57 -13.96
CA SER A 236 -1.72 -6.36 -14.49
C SER A 236 -1.36 -7.34 -15.59
N PHE A 237 -2.01 -8.49 -15.67
CA PHE A 237 -1.59 -9.58 -16.55
C PHE A 237 -2.77 -10.25 -17.26
N LEU A 238 -2.69 -10.27 -18.59
CA LEU A 238 -3.64 -10.99 -19.44
C LEU A 238 -3.17 -12.44 -19.55
N ALA A 239 -3.77 -13.32 -18.73
CA ALA A 239 -3.40 -14.72 -18.68
C ALA A 239 -3.87 -15.51 -19.92
N THR A 240 -3.01 -16.43 -20.36
CA THR A 240 -3.27 -17.59 -21.24
C THR A 240 -3.22 -17.40 -22.77
N LEU A 241 -2.12 -16.86 -23.29
CA LEU A 241 -1.79 -17.05 -24.72
C LEU A 241 -1.26 -18.46 -25.04
N GLU A 242 -0.95 -19.32 -24.06
CA GLU A 242 -0.51 -20.69 -24.35
C GLU A 242 -1.55 -21.54 -25.11
N GLN A 243 -2.84 -21.20 -25.02
CA GLN A 243 -3.90 -21.94 -25.71
C GLN A 243 -4.36 -21.33 -27.05
N THR A 244 -3.95 -20.10 -27.37
CA THR A 244 -4.42 -19.35 -28.55
C THR A 244 -3.31 -18.72 -29.38
N ALA A 245 -2.03 -18.81 -28.96
CA ALA A 245 -0.93 -18.29 -29.76
C ALA A 245 -0.86 -19.00 -31.12
N PRO A 246 -0.81 -18.26 -32.24
CA PRO A 246 -0.67 -18.84 -33.58
C PRO A 246 0.54 -19.76 -33.66
N GLU A 247 0.49 -20.82 -34.48
CA GLU A 247 1.56 -21.84 -34.51
C GLU A 247 2.91 -21.30 -35.04
N CYS A 248 2.96 -20.20 -35.80
CA CYS A 248 4.19 -19.61 -36.38
C CYS A 248 4.02 -18.16 -36.90
N GLY A 249 5.10 -17.34 -36.88
CA GLY A 249 5.19 -16.03 -37.56
C GLY A 249 5.38 -14.78 -36.66
N LEU A 250 5.71 -13.64 -37.29
CA LEU A 250 5.85 -12.29 -36.68
C LEU A 250 4.61 -11.86 -35.87
N GLU A 251 3.46 -12.44 -36.18
CA GLU A 251 2.18 -12.27 -35.49
C GLU A 251 2.21 -12.76 -34.01
N LYS A 252 3.28 -13.47 -33.59
CA LYS A 252 3.49 -13.92 -32.21
C LYS A 252 4.06 -12.88 -31.25
N ILE A 253 4.84 -11.91 -31.73
CA ILE A 253 5.52 -10.95 -30.85
C ILE A 253 4.75 -9.64 -30.85
N GLN A 254 4.12 -9.37 -29.72
CA GLN A 254 3.34 -8.16 -29.48
C GLN A 254 3.98 -7.33 -28.39
N PHE A 255 3.67 -6.03 -28.41
CA PHE A 255 3.90 -5.18 -27.27
C PHE A 255 3.31 -5.81 -26.00
N ALA A 256 4.04 -5.67 -24.89
CA ALA A 256 3.70 -6.21 -23.58
C ALA A 256 3.82 -7.73 -23.42
N ASN A 257 4.24 -8.49 -24.45
CA ASN A 257 4.54 -9.91 -24.27
C ASN A 257 5.71 -10.11 -23.30
N MET A 258 5.56 -11.09 -22.41
CA MET A 258 6.57 -11.46 -21.42
C MET A 258 7.13 -12.85 -21.72
N TYR A 259 8.45 -12.96 -21.81
CA TYR A 259 9.18 -14.18 -22.12
C TYR A 259 10.09 -14.56 -20.95
N GLN A 260 9.96 -15.79 -20.45
CA GLN A 260 10.87 -16.34 -19.44
C GLN A 260 11.98 -17.13 -20.13
N SER A 261 13.22 -16.96 -19.67
CA SER A 261 14.35 -17.75 -20.14
C SER A 261 14.25 -19.18 -19.63
N LEU A 262 14.40 -20.16 -20.51
CA LEU A 262 14.47 -21.58 -20.14
C LEU A 262 15.87 -21.98 -19.65
N CYS A 263 16.90 -21.24 -20.06
CA CYS A 263 18.28 -21.48 -19.61
C CYS A 263 18.54 -20.84 -18.23
N GLU A 264 17.93 -19.68 -17.97
CA GLU A 264 18.04 -18.95 -16.72
C GLU A 264 16.63 -18.55 -16.23
N PRO A 265 15.90 -19.44 -15.55
CA PRO A 265 14.48 -19.23 -15.20
C PRO A 265 14.18 -18.00 -14.36
N LYS A 266 15.22 -17.36 -13.80
CA LYS A 266 15.12 -16.11 -13.06
C LYS A 266 15.15 -14.86 -13.95
N ILE A 267 15.28 -15.00 -15.26
CA ILE A 267 15.30 -13.88 -16.20
C ILE A 267 13.99 -13.85 -16.98
N VAL A 268 13.40 -12.66 -17.05
CA VAL A 268 12.24 -12.36 -17.89
C VAL A 268 12.55 -11.19 -18.82
N LEU A 269 11.99 -11.22 -20.02
CA LEU A 269 12.03 -10.14 -20.99
C LEU A 269 10.61 -9.64 -21.25
N LEU A 270 10.39 -8.34 -21.13
CA LEU A 270 9.17 -7.66 -21.57
C LEU A 270 9.41 -7.01 -22.93
N ALA A 271 8.67 -7.39 -23.96
CA ALA A 271 8.70 -6.73 -25.25
C ALA A 271 8.07 -5.32 -25.14
N VAL A 272 8.86 -4.28 -25.44
CA VAL A 272 8.43 -2.87 -25.36
C VAL A 272 8.43 -2.18 -26.73
N SER A 273 8.74 -2.91 -27.81
CA SER A 273 8.51 -2.44 -29.18
C SER A 273 7.01 -2.46 -29.48
N GLN A 274 6.52 -1.43 -30.17
CA GLN A 274 5.10 -1.32 -30.51
C GLN A 274 4.70 -2.38 -31.53
N THR A 275 3.54 -3.01 -31.33
CA THR A 275 3.05 -4.10 -32.20
C THR A 275 2.93 -3.65 -33.67
N CYS A 276 2.42 -2.44 -33.91
CA CYS A 276 2.26 -1.91 -35.26
C CYS A 276 3.61 -1.72 -35.99
N ASP A 277 4.67 -1.35 -35.27
CA ASP A 277 6.01 -1.20 -35.84
C ASP A 277 6.63 -2.56 -36.22
N LEU A 278 6.28 -3.61 -35.48
CA LEU A 278 6.67 -4.99 -35.78
C LEU A 278 5.87 -5.56 -36.97
N ILE A 279 4.54 -5.42 -36.99
CA ILE A 279 3.67 -5.95 -38.04
C ILE A 279 3.89 -5.24 -39.38
N GLN A 280 4.05 -3.91 -39.36
CA GLN A 280 4.27 -3.12 -40.59
C GLN A 280 5.73 -3.17 -41.07
N CYS A 281 6.59 -3.99 -40.44
CA CYS A 281 8.02 -4.08 -40.75
C CYS A 281 8.73 -2.72 -40.74
N LYS A 282 8.28 -1.77 -39.90
CA LYS A 282 8.97 -0.47 -39.71
C LYS A 282 10.30 -0.66 -39.00
N ILE A 283 10.40 -1.67 -38.14
CA ILE A 283 11.65 -2.13 -37.56
C ILE A 283 12.30 -3.11 -38.54
N THR A 284 13.24 -2.62 -39.34
CA THR A 284 13.79 -3.36 -40.49
C THR A 284 14.96 -4.28 -40.17
N ASN A 285 15.35 -4.40 -38.90
CA ASN A 285 16.54 -5.17 -38.46
C ASN A 285 16.18 -6.48 -37.75
N ASP A 286 14.94 -6.94 -37.85
CA ASP A 286 14.41 -8.18 -37.23
C ASP A 286 14.68 -8.28 -35.72
N GLN A 287 14.64 -7.15 -35.04
CA GLN A 287 14.92 -7.05 -33.61
C GLN A 287 13.74 -6.45 -32.84
N VAL A 288 13.60 -6.88 -31.60
CA VAL A 288 12.62 -6.38 -30.65
C VAL A 288 13.39 -5.81 -29.47
N LEU A 289 13.06 -4.58 -29.11
CA LEU A 289 13.51 -3.98 -27.86
C LEU A 289 12.70 -4.57 -26.70
N CYS A 290 13.42 -5.07 -25.71
CA CYS A 290 12.89 -5.64 -24.48
C CYS A 290 13.50 -4.96 -23.25
N VAL A 291 12.76 -4.97 -22.14
CA VAL A 291 13.30 -4.68 -20.80
C VAL A 291 13.54 -6.01 -20.09
N GLU A 292 14.74 -6.20 -19.56
CA GLU A 292 15.09 -7.37 -18.76
C GLU A 292 14.69 -7.16 -17.30
N GLY A 293 14.12 -8.20 -16.69
CA GLY A 293 13.73 -8.21 -15.29
C GLY A 293 14.20 -9.49 -14.59
N ALA A 294 14.40 -9.36 -13.28
CA ALA A 294 14.74 -10.47 -12.39
C ALA A 294 13.48 -11.04 -11.73
N LEU A 295 13.38 -12.36 -11.77
CA LEU A 295 12.23 -13.12 -11.40
C LEU A 295 12.40 -13.77 -10.02
N THR A 296 11.48 -13.51 -9.10
CA THR A 296 11.50 -14.11 -7.77
C THR A 296 10.17 -14.77 -7.46
N GLU A 297 10.18 -16.09 -7.25
CA GLU A 297 9.01 -16.85 -6.78
C GLU A 297 8.65 -16.42 -5.35
N LEU A 298 7.37 -16.24 -5.11
CA LEU A 298 6.83 -15.81 -3.83
C LEU A 298 6.28 -17.01 -3.07
N ASP A 299 6.65 -17.11 -1.79
CA ASP A 299 6.04 -18.07 -0.90
C ASP A 299 4.62 -17.61 -0.53
N VAL A 300 3.63 -18.23 -1.18
CA VAL A 300 2.19 -17.94 -1.02
C VAL A 300 1.68 -18.32 0.37
N ALA A 301 2.42 -19.14 1.14
CA ALA A 301 2.06 -19.45 2.52
C ALA A 301 2.15 -18.22 3.44
N ALA A 302 2.93 -17.20 3.06
CA ALA A 302 3.04 -15.95 3.78
C ALA A 302 2.11 -14.87 3.18
N GLU A 303 0.82 -14.88 3.55
CA GLU A 303 -0.19 -13.92 3.10
C GLU A 303 0.26 -12.45 3.21
N ALA A 304 0.98 -12.14 4.29
CA ALA A 304 1.55 -10.81 4.53
C ALA A 304 2.56 -10.39 3.44
N SER A 305 3.33 -11.34 2.90
CA SER A 305 4.29 -11.09 1.82
C SER A 305 3.58 -10.75 0.52
N LEU A 306 2.52 -11.49 0.18
CA LEU A 306 1.72 -11.22 -1.02
C LEU A 306 1.04 -9.84 -0.92
N LEU A 307 0.41 -9.53 0.21
CA LEU A 307 -0.22 -8.22 0.42
C LEU A 307 0.80 -7.08 0.36
N LYS A 308 1.96 -7.24 1.00
CA LYS A 308 3.04 -6.25 0.95
C LYS A 308 3.49 -5.99 -0.48
N LEU A 309 3.62 -7.03 -1.29
CA LEU A 309 4.04 -6.89 -2.69
C LEU A 309 2.96 -6.27 -3.56
N THR A 310 1.68 -6.56 -3.31
CA THR A 310 0.57 -5.84 -3.94
C THR A 310 0.59 -4.35 -3.59
N ILE A 311 0.93 -4.00 -2.35
CA ILE A 311 1.11 -2.59 -1.95
C ILE A 311 2.34 -1.98 -2.63
N ASP A 312 3.45 -2.71 -2.68
CA ASP A 312 4.66 -2.26 -3.37
C ASP A 312 4.46 -2.13 -4.89
N GLN A 313 3.53 -2.88 -5.51
CA GLN A 313 3.16 -2.68 -6.92
C GLN A 313 2.51 -1.32 -7.17
N ILE A 314 1.78 -0.79 -6.18
CA ILE A 314 1.21 0.56 -6.24
C ILE A 314 2.30 1.63 -6.04
N ALA A 315 3.32 1.35 -5.22
CA ALA A 315 4.25 2.36 -4.70
C ALA A 315 5.66 2.37 -5.31
N LYS A 316 6.17 1.22 -5.79
CA LYS A 316 7.58 0.99 -6.15
C LYS A 316 7.77 0.33 -7.52
N GLU A 317 6.71 0.28 -8.33
CA GLU A 317 6.74 -0.26 -9.70
C GLU A 317 7.14 -1.75 -9.81
N HIS A 318 7.15 -2.50 -8.70
CA HIS A 318 7.26 -3.96 -8.73
C HIS A 318 6.00 -4.55 -9.37
N GLN A 319 6.15 -5.62 -10.14
CA GLN A 319 4.99 -6.28 -10.77
C GLN A 319 4.84 -7.68 -10.20
N VAL A 320 3.67 -7.97 -9.65
CA VAL A 320 3.29 -9.33 -9.24
C VAL A 320 2.60 -9.99 -10.41
N TYR A 321 3.01 -11.21 -10.72
CA TYR A 321 2.39 -12.03 -11.75
C TYR A 321 2.25 -13.48 -11.28
N ARG A 322 1.34 -14.22 -11.91
CA ARG A 322 1.05 -15.62 -11.57
C ARG A 322 1.25 -16.49 -12.79
N VAL A 323 2.03 -17.56 -12.63
CA VAL A 323 2.22 -18.61 -13.63
C VAL A 323 1.70 -19.91 -13.03
N GLY A 324 0.62 -20.44 -13.59
CA GLY A 324 -0.12 -21.56 -13.00
C GLY A 324 -0.67 -21.19 -11.61
N GLN A 325 -0.26 -21.91 -10.58
CA GLN A 325 -0.68 -21.71 -9.18
C GLN A 325 0.36 -20.94 -8.33
N LYS A 326 1.45 -20.48 -8.95
CA LYS A 326 2.56 -19.82 -8.24
C LYS A 326 2.56 -18.33 -8.51
N TYR A 327 2.76 -17.55 -7.46
CA TYR A 327 2.97 -16.11 -7.56
C TYR A 327 4.45 -15.79 -7.66
N PHE A 328 4.76 -14.74 -8.38
CA PHE A 328 6.10 -14.26 -8.59
C PHE A 328 6.12 -12.74 -8.63
N SER A 329 7.27 -12.17 -8.31
CA SER A 329 7.56 -10.75 -8.48
C SER A 329 8.61 -10.56 -9.57
N VAL A 330 8.44 -9.49 -10.36
CA VAL A 330 9.49 -8.98 -11.26
C VAL A 330 10.09 -7.73 -10.64
N ASP A 331 11.41 -7.73 -10.55
CA ASP A 331 12.23 -6.53 -10.35
C ASP A 331 12.84 -6.12 -11.69
N TRP A 332 12.54 -4.91 -12.16
CA TRP A 332 13.04 -4.39 -13.44
C TRP A 332 14.41 -3.71 -13.31
N GLY A 333 15.10 -3.83 -12.17
CA GLY A 333 16.50 -3.38 -12.03
C GLY A 333 16.70 -1.88 -12.20
N GLY A 334 15.68 -1.07 -11.89
CA GLY A 334 15.68 0.37 -12.14
C GLY A 334 15.60 0.75 -13.63
N PHE A 335 15.07 -0.16 -14.47
CA PHE A 335 14.72 0.05 -15.88
C PHE A 335 15.90 0.36 -16.81
N LYS A 336 17.12 -0.04 -16.43
CA LYS A 336 18.34 0.22 -17.21
C LYS A 336 18.73 -0.90 -18.14
N ASP A 337 18.24 -2.11 -17.88
CA ASP A 337 18.63 -3.31 -18.62
C ASP A 337 17.77 -3.49 -19.88
N LEU A 338 17.99 -2.62 -20.87
CA LEU A 338 17.40 -2.75 -22.20
C LEU A 338 18.17 -3.79 -23.03
N ARG A 339 17.43 -4.72 -23.63
CA ARG A 339 17.95 -5.75 -24.52
C ARG A 339 17.30 -5.67 -25.87
N THR A 340 18.11 -5.65 -26.92
CA THR A 340 17.61 -5.80 -28.28
C THR A 340 17.81 -7.25 -28.69
N VAL A 341 16.72 -7.98 -28.89
CA VAL A 341 16.72 -9.43 -29.15
C VAL A 341 16.21 -9.70 -30.56
N LYS A 342 16.84 -10.62 -31.28
CA LYS A 342 16.34 -11.05 -32.59
C LYS A 342 14.98 -11.74 -32.44
N ILE A 343 14.04 -11.44 -33.31
CA ILE A 343 12.70 -12.04 -33.34
C ILE A 343 12.79 -13.57 -33.32
N GLY A 344 13.62 -14.15 -34.18
CA GLY A 344 13.82 -15.60 -34.25
C GLY A 344 14.41 -16.25 -32.98
N HIS A 345 15.04 -15.47 -32.08
CA HIS A 345 15.49 -16.00 -30.79
C HIS A 345 14.34 -16.09 -29.79
N LEU A 346 13.42 -15.11 -29.78
CA LEU A 346 12.23 -15.15 -28.93
C LEU A 346 11.24 -16.24 -29.39
N ASP A 347 11.23 -16.56 -30.68
CA ASP A 347 10.46 -17.68 -31.24
C ASP A 347 11.07 -19.06 -30.93
N ASP A 348 12.34 -19.14 -30.53
CA ASP A 348 12.97 -20.41 -30.17
C ASP A 348 12.50 -20.88 -28.78
N ARG A 349 11.53 -21.82 -28.81
CA ARG A 349 10.97 -22.48 -27.63
C ARG A 349 11.96 -23.32 -26.81
N ARG A 350 13.23 -23.43 -27.23
CA ARG A 350 14.31 -24.03 -26.43
C ARG A 350 15.00 -23.01 -25.52
N MET A 351 14.94 -21.73 -25.88
CA MET A 351 15.58 -20.64 -25.14
C MET A 351 14.58 -19.82 -24.32
N TRP A 352 13.40 -19.57 -24.88
CA TRP A 352 12.40 -18.69 -24.28
C TRP A 352 11.02 -19.34 -24.30
N THR A 353 10.24 -19.05 -23.26
CA THR A 353 8.82 -19.40 -23.22
C THR A 353 7.99 -18.15 -23.00
N LEU A 354 6.94 -17.97 -23.81
CA LEU A 354 5.96 -16.91 -23.61
C LEU A 354 5.13 -17.24 -22.36
N ILE A 355 5.28 -16.46 -21.30
CA ILE A 355 4.55 -16.69 -20.04
C ILE A 355 3.22 -15.92 -20.00
N GLY A 356 3.02 -14.98 -20.93
CA GLY A 356 1.78 -14.26 -21.17
C GLY A 356 2.02 -12.81 -21.62
N ARG A 357 0.99 -11.97 -21.54
CA ARG A 357 1.04 -10.57 -21.95
C ARG A 357 0.65 -9.68 -20.78
N MET A 358 1.47 -8.68 -20.50
CA MET A 358 1.16 -7.67 -19.50
C MET A 358 0.04 -6.77 -20.01
N ASN A 359 -0.81 -6.28 -19.11
CA ASN A 359 -1.78 -5.24 -19.45
C ASN A 359 -1.04 -4.00 -20.00
N GLU A 360 -1.58 -3.45 -21.08
CA GLU A 360 -0.95 -2.40 -21.87
C GLU A 360 -0.57 -1.16 -21.04
N LEU A 361 -1.42 -0.75 -20.09
CA LEU A 361 -1.13 0.41 -19.25
C LEU A 361 0.11 0.22 -18.39
N TYR A 362 0.29 -0.99 -17.83
CA TYR A 362 1.47 -1.29 -17.03
C TYR A 362 2.73 -1.46 -17.90
N ALA A 363 2.59 -2.07 -19.08
CA ALA A 363 3.70 -2.19 -20.03
C ALA A 363 4.16 -0.82 -20.56
N LEU A 364 3.22 0.09 -20.84
CA LEU A 364 3.51 1.48 -21.21
C LEU A 364 4.23 2.22 -20.08
N ASN A 365 3.84 2.00 -18.82
CA ASN A 365 4.54 2.58 -17.69
C ASN A 365 6.00 2.09 -17.63
N ILE A 366 6.23 0.78 -17.78
CA ILE A 366 7.59 0.21 -17.80
C ILE A 366 8.39 0.74 -18.99
N GLN A 367 7.79 0.82 -20.18
CA GLN A 367 8.41 1.39 -21.37
C GLN A 367 8.82 2.84 -21.12
N ALA A 368 7.93 3.67 -20.56
CA ALA A 368 8.21 5.07 -20.23
C ALA A 368 9.35 5.19 -19.21
N SER A 369 9.30 4.42 -18.12
CA SER A 369 10.35 4.37 -17.09
C SER A 369 11.70 3.96 -17.70
N ALA A 370 11.74 2.96 -18.58
CA ALA A 370 12.97 2.53 -19.25
C ALA A 370 13.52 3.58 -20.22
N MET A 371 12.66 4.20 -21.02
CA MET A 371 13.06 5.27 -21.93
C MET A 371 13.57 6.49 -21.17
N GLN A 372 12.97 6.83 -20.03
CA GLN A 372 13.45 7.92 -19.17
C GLN A 372 14.79 7.58 -18.51
N ALA A 373 14.95 6.34 -18.04
CA ALA A 373 16.18 5.88 -17.39
C ALA A 373 17.38 5.92 -18.35
N VAL A 374 17.19 5.50 -19.60
CA VAL A 374 18.26 5.44 -20.61
C VAL A 374 18.40 6.75 -21.40
N GLY A 375 17.31 7.50 -21.57
CA GLY A 375 17.28 8.79 -22.26
C GLY A 375 17.83 9.97 -21.43
N ARG A 376 18.38 9.71 -20.23
CA ARG A 376 18.98 10.76 -19.40
C ARG A 376 20.24 11.32 -20.05
N ILE A 377 20.10 12.48 -20.70
CA ILE A 377 21.23 13.25 -21.21
C ILE A 377 21.82 14.06 -20.05
N GLY A 378 22.87 13.52 -19.43
CA GLY A 378 23.67 14.24 -18.44
C GLY A 378 24.86 14.96 -19.06
N LEU A 379 25.30 16.05 -18.43
CA LEU A 379 26.66 16.57 -18.67
C LEU A 379 27.67 15.56 -18.08
N PRO A 380 28.79 15.27 -18.75
CA PRO A 380 29.76 14.23 -18.35
C PRO A 380 30.46 14.49 -17.01
N VAL A 381 30.20 15.64 -16.36
CA VAL A 381 30.84 16.06 -15.13
C VAL A 381 29.76 16.44 -14.13
N VAL A 382 29.47 15.53 -13.19
CA VAL A 382 28.96 15.95 -11.88
C VAL A 382 30.14 16.64 -11.20
N PRO A 383 30.06 17.93 -10.83
CA PRO A 383 31.14 18.54 -10.05
C PRO A 383 31.35 17.71 -8.78
N HIS A 384 32.55 17.12 -8.64
CA HIS A 384 32.96 16.19 -7.56
C HIS A 384 32.95 16.81 -6.15
N TYR A 385 32.33 17.96 -5.96
CA TYR A 385 32.20 18.67 -4.69
C TYR A 385 30.82 18.46 -4.05
N VAL A 386 29.95 17.65 -4.68
CA VAL A 386 28.61 17.34 -4.17
C VAL A 386 28.65 16.05 -3.36
N HIS A 387 28.32 16.15 -2.07
CA HIS A 387 28.05 15.00 -1.21
C HIS A 387 26.55 14.88 -0.98
N TYR A 388 26.04 13.66 -1.15
CA TYR A 388 24.66 13.35 -0.79
C TYR A 388 24.62 12.93 0.68
N ILE A 389 23.75 13.59 1.43
CA ILE A 389 23.51 13.30 2.84
C ILE A 389 22.22 12.49 2.90
N SER A 390 22.30 11.25 3.40
CA SER A 390 21.13 10.37 3.54
C SER A 390 20.20 10.86 4.64
N LYS A 391 20.77 11.52 5.65
CA LYS A 391 20.08 11.83 6.90
C LYS A 391 20.72 13.00 7.65
N ILE A 392 19.88 13.87 8.21
CA ILE A 392 20.28 14.94 9.13
C ILE A 392 19.70 14.63 10.50
N SER A 393 20.54 14.50 11.52
CA SER A 393 20.11 14.29 12.90
C SER A 393 20.36 15.55 13.73
N ILE A 394 19.30 16.09 14.34
CA ILE A 394 19.34 17.24 15.25
C ILE A 394 19.10 16.73 16.66
N SER A 395 20.05 16.93 17.57
CA SER A 395 19.98 16.45 18.94
C SER A 395 20.12 17.59 19.94
N LEU A 396 19.27 17.61 20.97
CA LEU A 396 19.42 18.49 22.12
C LEU A 396 20.23 17.78 23.20
N ILE A 397 21.34 18.39 23.63
CA ILE A 397 22.24 17.83 24.64
C ILE A 397 22.31 18.77 25.84
N GLN A 398 22.06 18.22 27.03
CA GLN A 398 22.18 18.92 28.31
C GLN A 398 23.39 18.43 29.08
N GLN A 399 24.17 19.33 29.68
CA GLN A 399 25.46 18.96 30.31
C GLN A 399 25.36 17.85 31.37
N ASN A 400 24.26 17.79 32.10
CA ASN A 400 24.07 16.87 33.22
C ASN A 400 23.22 15.63 32.89
N GLN A 401 22.54 15.61 31.73
CA GLN A 401 21.62 14.51 31.36
C GLN A 401 22.00 13.83 30.03
N GLY A 402 22.98 14.36 29.31
CA GLY A 402 23.36 13.87 27.98
C GLY A 402 22.32 14.24 26.92
N ARG A 403 22.16 13.39 25.90
CA ARG A 403 21.25 13.61 24.78
C ARG A 403 19.80 13.40 25.23
N ILE A 404 19.00 14.47 25.22
CA ILE A 404 17.61 14.47 25.70
C ILE A 404 16.65 14.06 24.59
N ALA A 405 16.87 14.57 23.38
CA ALA A 405 15.99 14.32 22.26
C ALA A 405 16.78 14.37 20.96
N THR A 406 16.41 13.53 20.01
CA THR A 406 16.92 13.53 18.64
C THR A 406 15.75 13.53 17.67
N LYS A 407 15.83 14.37 16.66
CA LYS A 407 14.95 14.38 15.51
C LYS A 407 15.76 14.24 14.23
N GLU A 408 15.17 13.62 13.24
CA GLU A 408 15.89 13.21 12.04
C GLU A 408 15.09 13.58 10.80
N ILE A 409 15.81 14.09 9.81
CA ILE A 409 15.30 14.34 8.45
C ILE A 409 15.92 13.28 7.57
N SER A 410 15.08 12.42 7.00
CA SER A 410 15.50 11.42 6.02
C SER A 410 15.14 11.96 4.64
N SER A 411 16.14 12.33 3.85
CA SER A 411 15.93 12.80 2.48
C SER A 411 17.05 12.27 1.61
N GLY A 412 16.71 11.61 0.51
CA GLY A 412 17.67 11.18 -0.51
C GLY A 412 18.24 12.35 -1.32
N ASP A 413 17.78 13.57 -1.07
CA ASP A 413 17.97 14.74 -1.92
C ASP A 413 18.84 15.84 -1.28
N VAL A 414 19.45 15.57 -0.12
CA VAL A 414 20.30 16.57 0.54
C VAL A 414 21.65 16.65 -0.18
N VAL A 415 21.78 17.66 -1.04
CA VAL A 415 22.98 17.98 -1.84
C VAL A 415 23.83 19.01 -1.08
N GLY A 416 24.90 18.58 -0.42
CA GLY A 416 25.90 19.48 0.17
C GLY A 416 27.04 19.77 -0.82
N ILE A 417 27.26 21.03 -1.17
CA ILE A 417 28.43 21.45 -1.96
C ILE A 417 29.58 21.81 -1.01
N ILE A 418 30.55 20.92 -0.85
CA ILE A 418 31.73 21.18 0.00
C ILE A 418 32.73 22.02 -0.79
N ARG A 419 32.84 23.30 -0.44
CA ARG A 419 33.94 24.16 -0.91
C ARG A 419 35.04 24.20 0.15
N PRO A 420 36.23 23.63 -0.09
CA PRO A 420 37.34 23.81 0.83
C PRO A 420 37.88 25.23 0.70
N HIS A 421 37.57 26.08 1.66
CA HIS A 421 38.27 27.35 1.86
C HIS A 421 38.92 27.33 3.24
N LYS A 422 40.26 27.26 3.30
CA LYS A 422 41.09 27.45 4.51
C LYS A 422 40.38 26.98 5.80
N ALA A 423 40.42 25.67 6.07
CA ALA A 423 39.87 25.02 7.27
C ALA A 423 38.35 25.12 7.50
N ASN A 424 37.58 25.68 6.54
CA ASN A 424 36.13 25.76 6.62
C ASN A 424 35.44 24.95 5.51
N CYS A 425 34.31 24.34 5.86
CA CYS A 425 33.37 23.71 4.93
C CYS A 425 32.05 24.49 4.94
N ASP A 426 31.58 24.88 3.75
CA ASP A 426 30.25 25.45 3.55
C ASP A 426 29.28 24.31 3.18
N ILE A 427 28.15 24.20 3.87
CA ILE A 427 27.09 23.24 3.54
C ILE A 427 25.91 24.01 2.95
N PHE A 428 25.64 23.76 1.67
CA PHE A 428 24.41 24.24 1.02
C PHE A 428 23.25 23.31 1.37
N LEU A 429 22.12 23.87 1.82
CA LEU A 429 20.89 23.12 2.12
C LEU A 429 19.73 23.66 1.27
N PRO A 430 18.97 22.79 0.57
CA PRO A 430 17.75 23.19 -0.12
C PRO A 430 16.76 23.93 0.81
N SER A 431 15.93 24.83 0.25
CA SER A 431 14.95 25.61 1.03
C SER A 431 14.01 24.75 1.87
N HIS A 432 13.46 23.67 1.30
CA HIS A 432 12.54 22.77 2.01
C HIS A 432 13.21 22.09 3.21
N ILE A 433 14.48 21.69 3.10
CA ILE A 433 15.25 21.12 4.22
C ILE A 433 15.52 22.17 5.29
N ARG A 434 15.83 23.42 4.90
CA ARG A 434 16.01 24.53 5.86
C ARG A 434 14.74 24.81 6.65
N GLU A 435 13.59 24.78 5.99
CA GLU A 435 12.27 24.95 6.63
C GLU A 435 11.95 23.80 7.58
N GLU A 436 12.20 22.55 7.17
CA GLU A 436 11.98 21.36 7.99
C GLU A 436 12.90 21.34 9.22
N MET A 437 14.18 21.71 9.04
CA MET A 437 15.11 21.87 10.16
C MET A 437 14.63 22.94 11.15
N ALA A 438 14.14 24.09 10.67
CA ALA A 438 13.62 25.15 11.53
C ALA A 438 12.40 24.67 12.35
N GLN A 439 11.48 23.93 11.72
CA GLN A 439 10.32 23.35 12.41
C GLN A 439 10.75 22.33 13.48
N LEU A 440 11.70 21.46 13.17
CA LEU A 440 12.21 20.48 14.14
C LEU A 440 12.93 21.14 15.31
N ILE A 441 13.65 22.22 15.06
CA ILE A 441 14.28 23.03 16.11
C ILE A 441 13.21 23.64 17.02
N ASP A 442 12.14 24.21 16.47
CA ASP A 442 11.04 24.78 17.26
C ASP A 442 10.37 23.70 18.13
N VAL A 443 10.18 22.48 17.61
CA VAL A 443 9.64 21.33 18.36
C VAL A 443 10.58 20.89 19.49
N LEU A 444 11.89 20.81 19.22
CA LEU A 444 12.89 20.42 20.22
C LEU A 444 13.00 21.45 21.34
N ILE A 445 12.91 22.73 21.00
CA ILE A 445 12.91 23.84 21.97
C ILE A 445 11.63 23.82 22.79
N ALA A 446 10.46 23.51 22.21
CA ALA A 446 9.18 23.48 22.93
C ALA A 446 9.04 22.36 23.98
N LEU A 447 10.03 21.47 24.14
CA LEU A 447 9.98 20.38 25.12
C LEU A 447 9.98 20.93 26.57
N PRO A 448 9.02 20.53 27.43
CA PRO A 448 8.81 21.15 28.76
C PRO A 448 10.00 21.13 29.72
N ASN A 449 10.92 20.18 29.55
CA ASN A 449 12.13 20.04 30.35
C ASN A 449 13.37 20.66 29.69
N ALA A 450 13.30 21.05 28.42
CA ALA A 450 14.42 21.59 27.65
C ALA A 450 14.70 23.08 27.95
N LEU A 451 13.68 23.83 28.41
CA LEU A 451 13.74 25.30 28.55
C LEU A 451 13.91 25.82 29.98
N LYS A 452 13.92 24.96 31.01
CA LYS A 452 14.12 25.39 32.39
C LYS A 452 15.55 25.93 32.58
N GLY A 453 15.71 27.24 32.47
CA GLY A 453 16.99 27.94 32.65
C GLY A 453 17.50 28.68 31.41
N ILE A 454 16.68 28.83 30.35
CA ILE A 454 17.05 29.52 29.11
C ILE A 454 16.52 30.97 29.18
N PRO A 455 17.37 32.00 29.38
CA PRO A 455 16.89 33.36 29.62
C PRO A 455 16.25 34.03 28.39
N ASN A 456 16.56 33.58 27.17
CA ASN A 456 16.08 34.18 25.91
C ASN A 456 15.79 33.12 24.82
N ALA A 457 14.74 32.33 25.00
CA ALA A 457 14.32 31.31 24.02
C ALA A 457 14.00 31.91 22.62
N ALA A 458 13.54 33.17 22.57
CA ALA A 458 13.25 33.88 21.32
C ALA A 458 14.53 34.22 20.52
N ASP A 459 15.60 34.63 21.20
CA ASP A 459 16.88 34.97 20.55
C ASP A 459 17.62 33.73 20.05
N VAL A 460 17.49 32.62 20.79
CA VAL A 460 18.02 31.31 20.39
C VAL A 460 17.29 30.77 19.15
N SER A 461 15.96 30.84 19.13
CA SER A 461 15.17 30.48 17.94
C SER A 461 15.52 31.39 16.75
N ALA A 462 15.71 32.70 16.97
CA ALA A 462 16.13 33.63 15.92
C ALA A 462 17.54 33.33 15.38
N LEU A 463 18.50 33.02 16.25
CA LEU A 463 19.86 32.62 15.87
C LEU A 463 19.88 31.32 15.08
N LEU A 464 19.09 30.32 15.50
CA LEU A 464 18.99 29.03 14.82
C LEU A 464 18.28 29.14 13.47
N ARG A 465 17.27 30.02 13.35
CA ARG A 465 16.66 30.39 12.06
C ARG A 465 17.66 31.08 11.14
N ASP A 466 18.50 31.96 11.68
CA ASP A 466 19.55 32.63 10.90
C ASP A 466 20.61 31.65 10.41
N VAL A 467 21.04 30.69 11.26
CA VAL A 467 21.96 29.60 10.89
C VAL A 467 21.34 28.66 9.84
N ALA A 468 20.07 28.28 10.02
CA ALA A 468 19.34 27.47 9.04
C ALA A 468 19.18 28.23 7.71
N ALA A 469 18.88 29.54 7.74
CA ALA A 469 18.66 30.37 6.56
C ALA A 469 19.95 30.65 5.77
N ARG A 470 21.08 30.89 6.44
CA ARG A 470 22.37 31.26 5.81
C ARG A 470 23.21 30.08 5.33
N GLY A 471 22.91 28.86 5.79
CA GLY A 471 23.75 27.68 5.57
C GLY A 471 24.85 27.57 6.64
N PHE A 472 25.41 26.38 6.79
CA PHE A 472 26.43 26.12 7.82
C PHE A 472 27.83 26.43 7.27
N THR A 473 28.57 27.30 7.96
CA THR A 473 30.01 27.51 7.76
C THR A 473 30.74 27.01 9.01
N GLY A 474 31.40 25.86 8.94
CA GLY A 474 32.08 25.26 10.10
C GLY A 474 33.60 25.23 9.93
N LYS A 475 34.37 25.56 11.00
CA LYS A 475 35.79 25.22 11.10
C LYS A 475 35.93 23.74 11.41
N GLY A 476 36.48 22.97 10.48
CA GLY A 476 36.75 21.56 10.69
C GLY A 476 37.91 21.14 9.81
N ASP A 477 39.07 20.89 10.43
CA ASP A 477 40.14 20.16 9.78
C ASP A 477 40.72 19.11 10.72
N MET A 478 41.09 17.99 10.12
CA MET A 478 41.67 16.81 10.73
C MET A 478 42.81 17.20 11.69
N GLU A 479 42.68 16.81 12.96
CA GLU A 479 43.74 16.80 13.99
C GLU A 479 44.55 18.12 14.20
N ARG A 480 44.04 19.01 15.07
CA ARG A 480 44.68 19.58 16.29
C ARG A 480 44.22 21.03 16.58
N LYS A 481 44.00 21.29 17.88
CA LYS A 481 43.49 22.51 18.53
C LYS A 481 44.22 23.80 18.17
N ILE A 482 43.50 24.92 18.03
CA ILE A 482 43.89 26.24 18.60
C ILE A 482 42.65 27.04 19.06
N ASP A 483 42.80 27.62 20.25
CA ASP A 483 41.97 28.60 20.99
C ASP A 483 41.50 29.82 20.19
N PHE A 484 40.26 30.26 20.47
CA PHE A 484 39.91 31.67 20.50
C PHE A 484 39.31 32.01 21.87
N LYS A 485 39.94 32.96 22.54
CA LYS A 485 39.60 33.46 23.88
C LYS A 485 38.08 33.66 24.01
N HIS A 486 37.50 32.88 24.93
CA HIS A 486 36.11 32.90 25.44
C HIS A 486 35.18 31.76 24.96
N GLY A 487 35.75 30.63 24.51
CA GLY A 487 35.55 29.32 25.17
C GLY A 487 34.26 28.52 24.93
N LEU A 488 34.08 27.99 23.71
CA LEU A 488 33.27 26.80 23.41
C LEU A 488 34.08 25.53 23.80
N ASN A 489 33.51 24.63 24.60
CA ASN A 489 34.16 23.38 25.02
C ASN A 489 33.59 22.17 24.26
N ILE A 490 34.47 21.34 23.70
CA ILE A 490 34.14 20.08 23.02
C ILE A 490 34.75 18.92 23.83
N SER A 491 33.93 17.96 24.27
CA SER A 491 34.38 16.76 25.00
C SER A 491 34.65 15.57 24.06
N ARG A 492 35.70 14.79 24.36
CA ARG A 492 36.02 13.50 23.73
C ARG A 492 35.20 12.36 24.35
N SER A 493 34.56 11.53 23.52
CA SER A 493 34.29 10.12 23.86
C SER A 493 35.08 9.24 22.91
N GLY A 494 36.09 8.55 23.42
CA GLY A 494 36.93 7.66 22.63
C GLY A 494 36.43 6.22 22.68
N GLU A 495 36.40 5.57 21.52
CA GLU A 495 36.73 4.16 21.39
C GLU A 495 37.69 4.00 20.21
N ARG A 496 38.90 3.54 20.49
CA ARG A 496 39.90 3.17 19.48
C ARG A 496 39.50 1.82 18.91
N SER A 497 39.03 1.79 17.68
CA SER A 497 39.08 0.58 16.85
C SER A 497 40.22 0.71 15.85
N THR A 498 41.23 -0.12 16.03
CA THR A 498 42.42 -0.21 15.18
C THR A 498 42.21 -1.24 14.07
N LYS A 499 42.63 -0.84 12.86
CA LYS A 499 43.07 -1.63 11.69
C LYS A 499 42.05 -1.92 10.58
N ASP A 500 42.49 -1.49 9.40
CA ASP A 500 42.18 -1.91 8.03
C ASP A 500 40.79 -1.59 7.47
N ARG A 501 40.64 -0.36 6.95
CA ARG A 501 39.81 0.02 5.79
C ARG A 501 40.32 1.36 5.19
N PRO A 502 40.13 1.62 3.89
CA PRO A 502 40.58 2.85 3.24
C PRO A 502 39.97 4.07 3.94
N LYS A 503 40.78 5.09 4.21
CA LYS A 503 40.40 6.33 4.89
C LYS A 503 39.42 7.16 4.03
N PHE A 504 38.16 6.76 3.95
CA PHE A 504 37.09 7.70 3.63
C PHE A 504 36.83 8.51 4.89
N ALA A 505 37.17 9.79 4.85
CA ALA A 505 36.93 10.72 5.94
C ALA A 505 35.43 10.70 6.26
N LYS A 506 35.05 10.15 7.41
CA LYS A 506 33.75 10.42 8.00
C LYS A 506 33.72 11.93 8.28
N ILE A 507 32.97 12.68 7.47
CA ILE A 507 32.75 14.10 7.72
C ILE A 507 31.73 14.18 8.85
N PHE A 508 32.21 14.18 10.09
CA PHE A 508 31.40 14.61 11.23
C PHE A 508 31.49 16.13 11.30
N ALA A 509 30.58 16.82 10.61
CA ALA A 509 30.35 18.23 10.90
C ALA A 509 29.37 18.28 12.07
N SER A 510 29.87 18.26 13.32
CA SER A 510 29.07 18.62 14.49
C SER A 510 29.25 20.12 14.75
N THR A 511 28.17 20.87 14.59
CA THR A 511 28.15 22.28 15.01
C THR A 511 27.42 22.34 16.34
N ALA A 512 28.13 22.66 17.41
CA ALA A 512 27.52 23.03 18.69
C ALA A 512 27.18 24.51 18.63
N VAL A 513 25.89 24.84 18.60
CA VAL A 513 25.45 26.24 18.70
C VAL A 513 25.38 26.59 20.19
N PRO A 514 26.19 27.53 20.71
CA PRO A 514 26.12 27.95 22.10
C PRO A 514 24.90 28.84 22.26
N ALA A 515 23.76 28.21 22.42
CA ALA A 515 22.68 28.81 23.17
C ALA A 515 22.92 28.41 24.62
N LEU A 516 22.59 29.28 25.58
CA LEU A 516 22.38 28.93 27.00
C LEU A 516 23.63 29.09 27.88
N GLU A 517 23.54 30.06 28.80
CA GLU A 517 24.55 30.38 29.83
C GLU A 517 24.90 29.20 30.75
N ASN A 518 24.20 28.06 30.63
CA ASN A 518 24.35 26.85 31.43
C ASN A 518 25.08 25.70 30.71
N GLY A 519 25.57 25.92 29.48
CA GLY A 519 26.45 24.96 28.78
C GLY A 519 25.75 23.84 27.99
N ASP A 520 24.44 23.91 27.86
CA ASP A 520 23.62 23.07 26.98
C ASP A 520 23.85 23.43 25.50
N TYR A 521 23.68 22.48 24.57
CA TYR A 521 23.91 22.76 23.15
C TYR A 521 23.05 21.88 22.23
N LEU A 522 22.80 22.41 21.02
CA LEU A 522 22.25 21.63 19.92
C LEU A 522 23.40 21.03 19.11
N GLU A 523 23.34 19.72 18.90
CA GLU A 523 24.23 18.98 18.02
C GLU A 523 23.48 18.66 16.71
N ILE A 524 24.01 19.14 15.60
CA ILE A 524 23.50 18.80 14.25
C ILE A 524 24.53 17.90 13.58
N VAL A 525 24.10 16.73 13.13
CA VAL A 525 24.94 15.72 12.48
C VAL A 525 24.41 15.45 11.08
N PHE A 526 25.28 15.57 10.08
CA PHE A 526 24.99 15.19 8.70
C PHE A 526 25.58 13.81 8.42
N LEU A 527 24.74 12.84 8.07
CA LEU A 527 25.15 11.47 7.76
C LEU A 527 25.20 11.29 6.24
N PRO A 528 26.36 10.94 5.65
CA PRO A 528 26.47 10.69 4.21
C PRO A 528 25.66 9.45 3.79
N ILE A 529 25.37 9.34 2.49
CA ILE A 529 24.91 8.08 1.87
C ILE A 529 25.98 6.99 2.00
#